data_AF-A0AA37XEH9-F1
#
_entry.id   AF-A0AA37XEH9-F1
#
_cell.length_a   1.000
_cell.length_b   1.000
_cell.length_c   1.000
_cell.angle_alpha   90.00
_cell.angle_beta   90.00
_cell.angle_gamma   90.00
#
_symmetry.space_group_name_H-M   'P 1'
#
loop_
_entity.id
_entity.type
_entity.pdbx_description
1 polymer ?
#
loop_
_entity_poly.entity_id
_entity_poly.type
_entity_poly.pdbx_seq_one_letter_code
_entity_poly.pdbx_strand_id
1 'polypeptide(L)'
;MTVRSKLSALWAVATALTVVATPAASAQPAPPVVAPAPAWSTDAPGWSWQRTADGVVYDSPRGQFVVPSRTDGGRSINDEHLAHGGGRGALGYPIDTVRADVRDPFLGERTYQRFERGIVYAGPLTATTFNSSAIARFHQANGGGGGWLGYPWKGEIREGYQHWYQEFATGYVYSSPAGTYATHGSVQSLHNSLGGGGGPIGYPTGRDTVQGHDYRFQTFERAIIYCLPSAYPDVPQCSAVSGAIRDAHNANGGGTGSLGYPKQDQAYVGNGTWWQLFERGSIYVSATGVTITR
;
A
#
# COMPACT_ATOMS: atom_id res chain seq x y z
N MET A 1 79.53 -38.71 73.21
CA MET A 1 79.41 -39.83 74.17
C MET A 1 78.18 -39.59 75.05
N THR A 2 77.36 -40.62 75.21
CA THR A 2 76.43 -40.84 76.33
C THR A 2 75.02 -40.21 76.28
N VAL A 3 74.10 -41.10 75.91
CA VAL A 3 72.65 -41.26 76.16
C VAL A 3 72.09 -40.68 77.47
N ARG A 4 70.85 -40.15 77.40
CA ARG A 4 69.66 -40.25 78.31
C ARG A 4 68.77 -39.01 78.06
N SER A 5 67.44 -39.00 78.08
CA SER A 5 66.43 -39.81 78.77
C SER A 5 65.05 -39.64 78.12
N LYS A 6 64.24 -40.69 78.22
CA LYS A 6 62.78 -40.72 77.99
C LYS A 6 62.04 -39.69 78.84
N LEU A 7 60.90 -39.19 78.37
CA LEU A 7 59.65 -39.11 79.14
C LEU A 7 58.45 -38.78 78.24
N SER A 8 57.38 -39.50 78.52
CA SER A 8 56.16 -39.72 77.75
C SER A 8 55.15 -38.60 77.96
N ALA A 9 54.37 -38.25 76.93
CA ALA A 9 53.12 -37.50 77.08
C ALA A 9 51.98 -38.25 76.37
N LEU A 10 50.86 -38.37 77.09
CA LEU A 10 49.69 -39.16 76.81
C LEU A 10 48.97 -38.74 75.53
N TRP A 11 48.56 -39.72 74.73
CA TRP A 11 47.65 -39.59 73.61
C TRP A 11 46.20 -39.74 74.09
N ALA A 12 45.32 -38.81 73.72
CA ALA A 12 43.89 -39.03 73.70
C ALA A 12 43.52 -39.64 72.33
N VAL A 13 42.94 -40.84 72.34
CA VAL A 13 42.42 -41.50 71.14
C VAL A 13 41.00 -41.00 70.89
N ALA A 14 40.78 -40.29 69.79
CA ALA A 14 39.45 -40.07 69.23
C ALA A 14 39.30 -40.98 67.99
N THR A 15 38.41 -41.96 68.06
CA THR A 15 38.08 -42.85 66.96
C THR A 15 37.28 -42.09 65.90
N ALA A 16 37.88 -41.85 64.73
CA ALA A 16 37.17 -41.34 63.56
C ALA A 16 36.87 -42.51 62.60
N LEU A 17 35.58 -42.80 62.39
CA LEU A 17 35.10 -43.78 61.41
C LEU A 17 35.35 -43.23 59.99
N THR A 18 36.14 -43.93 59.18
CA THR A 18 36.36 -43.56 57.77
C THR A 18 35.27 -44.22 56.92
N VAL A 19 34.35 -43.43 56.37
CA VAL A 19 33.41 -43.88 55.34
C VAL A 19 34.09 -43.73 53.98
N VAL A 20 34.30 -44.84 53.28
CA VAL A 20 34.79 -44.84 51.89
C VAL A 20 33.62 -44.45 50.99
N ALA A 21 33.71 -43.28 50.35
CA ALA A 21 32.74 -42.84 49.36
C ALA A 21 32.98 -43.55 48.02
N THR A 22 31.95 -44.22 47.49
CA THR A 22 31.87 -44.73 46.12
C THR A 22 31.94 -43.58 45.11
N PRO A 23 32.67 -43.70 43.99
CA PRO A 23 32.70 -42.65 42.96
C PRO A 23 31.33 -42.54 42.27
N ALA A 24 30.82 -41.31 42.19
CA ALA A 24 29.58 -41.00 41.48
C ALA A 24 29.77 -41.22 39.97
N ALA A 25 28.88 -42.01 39.37
CA ALA A 25 28.81 -42.16 37.92
C ALA A 25 28.53 -40.79 37.28
N SER A 26 29.36 -40.41 36.31
CA SER A 26 29.16 -39.20 35.50
C SER A 26 27.82 -39.32 34.75
N ALA A 27 26.85 -38.48 35.10
CA ALA A 27 25.58 -38.41 34.39
C ALA A 27 25.81 -37.91 32.96
N GLN A 28 25.46 -38.73 31.97
CA GLN A 28 25.45 -38.33 30.58
C GLN A 28 24.42 -37.21 30.40
N PRO A 29 24.73 -36.10 29.70
CA PRO A 29 23.76 -35.03 29.48
C PRO A 29 22.53 -35.59 28.77
N ALA A 30 21.35 -35.21 29.27
CA ALA A 30 20.09 -35.63 28.67
C ALA A 30 20.10 -35.30 27.16
N PRO A 31 19.61 -36.20 26.29
CA PRO A 31 19.45 -35.86 24.88
C PRO A 31 18.63 -34.57 24.76
N PRO A 32 18.97 -33.67 23.82
CA PRO A 32 18.21 -32.43 23.65
C PRO A 32 16.74 -32.81 23.47
N VAL A 33 15.89 -32.28 24.34
CA VAL A 33 14.43 -32.44 24.20
C VAL A 33 14.07 -31.79 22.87
N VAL A 34 13.83 -32.61 21.85
CA VAL A 34 13.32 -32.14 20.56
C VAL A 34 11.95 -31.55 20.86
N ALA A 35 11.83 -30.22 20.79
CA ALA A 35 10.55 -29.56 20.95
C ALA A 35 9.55 -30.20 19.96
N PRO A 36 8.33 -30.53 20.38
CA PRO A 36 7.33 -31.06 19.47
C PRO A 36 7.18 -30.10 18.29
N ALA A 37 7.10 -30.63 17.08
CA ALA A 37 6.91 -29.82 15.88
C ALA A 37 5.69 -28.91 16.09
N PRO A 38 5.77 -27.62 15.70
CA PRO A 38 4.65 -26.70 15.87
C PRO A 38 3.38 -27.27 15.25
N ALA A 39 2.27 -27.20 15.98
CA ALA A 39 1.00 -27.74 15.52
C ALA A 39 0.47 -26.92 14.33
N TRP A 40 0.18 -27.62 13.23
CA TRP A 40 -0.47 -27.03 12.07
C TRP A 40 -1.95 -26.73 12.38
N SER A 41 -2.38 -25.52 12.02
CA SER A 41 -3.77 -25.08 12.09
C SER A 41 -4.43 -25.21 10.73
N THR A 42 -5.68 -25.66 10.69
CA THR A 42 -6.46 -25.76 9.45
C THR A 42 -7.68 -24.86 9.54
N ASP A 43 -7.70 -23.81 8.72
CA ASP A 43 -8.75 -22.80 8.74
C ASP A 43 -9.30 -22.52 7.33
N ALA A 44 -8.91 -23.23 6.28
CA ALA A 44 -9.67 -23.28 5.04
C ALA A 44 -9.49 -24.62 4.31
N PRO A 45 -10.43 -25.03 3.45
CA PRO A 45 -10.27 -26.22 2.63
C PRO A 45 -8.99 -26.15 1.80
N GLY A 46 -8.13 -27.16 1.93
CA GLY A 46 -6.87 -27.23 1.20
C GLY A 46 -5.77 -26.29 1.70
N TRP A 47 -5.94 -25.70 2.89
CA TRP A 47 -4.92 -24.88 3.53
C TRP A 47 -4.65 -25.34 4.96
N SER A 48 -3.37 -25.41 5.31
CA SER A 48 -2.92 -25.47 6.70
C SER A 48 -1.84 -24.42 6.95
N TRP A 49 -1.67 -23.97 8.18
CA TRP A 49 -0.66 -22.98 8.51
C TRP A 49 -0.04 -23.17 9.88
N GLN A 50 1.18 -22.65 10.04
CA GLN A 50 1.90 -22.64 11.31
C GLN A 50 2.66 -21.31 11.49
N ARG A 51 2.71 -20.82 12.73
CA ARG A 51 3.59 -19.69 13.11
C ARG A 51 4.99 -20.20 13.42
N THR A 52 5.98 -19.49 12.91
CA THR A 52 7.41 -19.76 13.10
C THR A 52 8.12 -18.47 13.55
N ALA A 53 9.39 -18.58 13.92
CA ALA A 53 10.20 -17.40 14.23
C ALA A 53 10.37 -16.47 13.01
N ASP A 54 10.39 -17.04 11.80
CA ASP A 54 10.64 -16.33 10.55
C ASP A 54 9.35 -15.82 9.87
N GLY A 55 8.18 -16.03 10.48
CA GLY A 55 6.88 -15.63 9.95
C GLY A 55 5.82 -16.74 9.99
N VAL A 56 4.87 -16.72 9.05
CA VAL A 56 3.82 -17.74 8.93
C VAL A 56 4.07 -18.61 7.72
N VAL A 57 4.07 -19.93 7.91
CA VAL A 57 4.13 -20.91 6.82
C VAL A 57 2.72 -21.36 6.50
N TYR A 58 2.32 -21.21 5.24
CA TYR A 58 1.08 -21.74 4.69
C TYR A 58 1.39 -22.94 3.79
N ASP A 59 0.67 -24.03 3.97
CA ASP A 59 0.76 -25.26 3.21
C ASP A 59 -0.54 -25.50 2.44
N SER A 60 -0.39 -25.88 1.17
CA SER A 60 -1.50 -26.17 0.27
C SER A 60 -1.12 -27.26 -0.74
N PRO A 61 -2.08 -27.83 -1.48
CA PRO A 61 -1.78 -28.71 -2.61
C PRO A 61 -0.86 -28.10 -3.69
N ARG A 62 -0.70 -26.77 -3.72
CA ARG A 62 0.20 -26.07 -4.66
C ARG A 62 1.63 -25.90 -4.13
N GLY A 63 1.87 -26.26 -2.87
CA GLY A 63 3.15 -26.11 -2.20
C GLY A 63 3.06 -25.31 -0.90
N GLN A 64 4.22 -25.14 -0.27
CA GLN A 64 4.39 -24.33 0.94
C GLN A 64 4.87 -22.93 0.59
N PHE A 65 4.28 -21.93 1.24
CA PHE A 65 4.59 -20.52 1.08
C PHE A 65 4.87 -19.91 2.44
N VAL A 66 6.03 -19.28 2.57
CA VAL A 66 6.40 -18.54 3.78
C VAL A 66 5.99 -17.08 3.59
N VAL A 67 5.27 -16.53 4.55
CA VAL A 67 4.95 -15.11 4.69
C VAL A 67 5.90 -14.55 5.75
N PRO A 68 6.97 -13.85 5.36
CA PRO A 68 8.10 -13.60 6.24
C PRO A 68 7.84 -12.46 7.22
N SER A 69 8.26 -12.66 8.46
CA SER A 69 8.49 -11.61 9.44
C SER A 69 9.91 -11.05 9.27
N ARG A 70 10.10 -9.78 9.67
CA ARG A 70 11.44 -9.19 9.80
C ARG A 70 11.79 -9.07 11.28
N THR A 71 13.05 -9.31 11.61
CA THR A 71 13.58 -9.19 12.97
C THR A 71 14.24 -7.83 13.24
N ASP A 72 14.33 -6.96 12.23
CA ASP A 72 15.02 -5.66 12.29
C ASP A 72 14.12 -4.49 12.74
N GLY A 73 12.88 -4.76 13.14
CA GLY A 73 11.93 -3.74 13.62
C GLY A 73 11.23 -2.93 12.52
N GLY A 74 11.53 -3.19 11.23
CA GLY A 74 10.74 -2.67 10.11
C GLY A 74 9.42 -3.44 9.95
N ARG A 75 8.39 -2.82 9.35
CA ARG A 75 7.15 -3.55 9.02
C ARG A 75 7.46 -4.65 8.00
N SER A 76 7.07 -5.87 8.32
CA SER A 76 7.26 -7.04 7.46
C SER A 76 6.01 -7.35 6.63
N ILE A 77 6.18 -8.21 5.61
CA ILE A 77 5.04 -8.71 4.83
C ILE A 77 4.04 -9.44 5.75
N ASN A 78 4.54 -10.17 6.76
CA ASN A 78 3.70 -10.83 7.74
C ASN A 78 2.92 -9.86 8.63
N ASP A 79 3.52 -8.76 9.09
CA ASP A 79 2.82 -7.79 9.95
C ASP A 79 1.60 -7.20 9.24
N GLU A 80 1.78 -6.81 7.98
CA GLU A 80 0.69 -6.32 7.13
C GLU A 80 -0.32 -7.43 6.81
N HIS A 81 0.14 -8.67 6.53
CA HIS A 81 -0.76 -9.79 6.28
C HIS A 81 -1.67 -10.07 7.47
N LEU A 82 -1.11 -10.07 8.68
CA LEU A 82 -1.84 -10.27 9.93
C LEU A 82 -2.75 -9.08 10.27
N ALA A 83 -2.30 -7.84 10.04
CA ALA A 83 -3.13 -6.64 10.22
C ALA A 83 -4.39 -6.67 9.34
N HIS A 84 -4.30 -7.34 8.18
CA HIS A 84 -5.41 -7.56 7.27
C HIS A 84 -6.17 -8.87 7.51
N GLY A 85 -5.94 -9.57 8.62
CA GLY A 85 -6.68 -10.77 9.03
C GLY A 85 -6.07 -12.10 8.57
N GLY A 86 -4.82 -12.11 8.09
CA GLY A 86 -4.08 -13.31 7.68
C GLY A 86 -4.70 -14.01 6.47
N GLY A 87 -4.52 -15.33 6.38
CA GLY A 87 -5.00 -16.16 5.26
C GLY A 87 -6.52 -16.07 4.99
N ARG A 88 -7.33 -15.90 6.05
CA ARG A 88 -8.78 -15.65 5.94
C ARG A 88 -9.14 -14.18 5.67
N GLY A 89 -8.17 -13.29 5.78
CA GLY A 89 -8.31 -11.84 5.78
C GLY A 89 -8.51 -11.21 4.40
N ALA A 90 -8.33 -9.90 4.29
CA ALA A 90 -8.57 -9.14 3.05
C ALA A 90 -7.60 -9.50 1.90
N LEU A 91 -6.44 -10.07 2.22
CA LEU A 91 -5.42 -10.46 1.25
C LEU A 91 -5.55 -11.91 0.78
N GLY A 92 -6.14 -12.78 1.59
CA GLY A 92 -6.23 -14.21 1.31
C GLY A 92 -4.92 -14.96 1.60
N TYR A 93 -4.82 -16.18 1.08
CA TYR A 93 -3.63 -17.02 1.22
C TYR A 93 -2.53 -16.60 0.24
N PRO A 94 -1.24 -16.84 0.55
CA PRO A 94 -0.15 -16.57 -0.38
C PRO A 94 -0.26 -17.46 -1.62
N ILE A 95 0.01 -16.90 -2.81
CA ILE A 95 0.00 -17.65 -4.07
C ILE A 95 1.39 -17.79 -4.69
N ASP A 96 2.37 -17.03 -4.20
CA ASP A 96 3.77 -17.20 -4.54
C ASP A 96 4.69 -16.99 -3.33
N THR A 97 5.94 -17.42 -3.49
CA THR A 97 7.00 -17.11 -2.55
C THR A 97 7.42 -15.65 -2.70
N VAL A 98 7.96 -15.09 -1.62
CA VAL A 98 8.53 -13.73 -1.61
C VAL A 98 9.57 -13.59 -2.72
N ARG A 99 9.56 -12.46 -3.41
CA ARG A 99 10.51 -12.12 -4.47
C ARG A 99 11.17 -10.79 -4.15
N ALA A 100 12.44 -10.67 -4.53
CA ALA A 100 13.08 -9.36 -4.61
C ALA A 100 12.43 -8.57 -5.76
N ASP A 101 12.09 -7.31 -5.49
CA ASP A 101 11.81 -6.32 -6.51
C ASP A 101 13.04 -5.44 -6.68
N VAL A 102 13.68 -5.53 -7.84
CA VAL A 102 14.86 -4.73 -8.14
C VAL A 102 14.39 -3.53 -8.97
N ARG A 103 14.59 -2.33 -8.39
CA ARG A 103 14.52 -0.96 -8.94
C ARG A 103 13.50 -0.06 -8.21
N ASP A 104 13.88 0.41 -7.03
CA ASP A 104 13.41 1.69 -6.49
C ASP A 104 14.64 2.60 -6.26
N PRO A 105 14.89 3.61 -7.12
CA PRO A 105 16.06 4.48 -6.99
C PRO A 105 16.00 5.41 -5.76
N PHE A 106 14.87 5.49 -5.06
CA PHE A 106 14.69 6.37 -3.90
C PHE A 106 14.61 5.62 -2.56
N LEU A 107 14.18 4.35 -2.54
CA LEU A 107 13.84 3.63 -1.30
C LEU A 107 14.59 2.30 -1.10
N GLY A 108 15.49 1.93 -2.03
CA GLY A 108 16.36 0.75 -1.91
C GLY A 108 15.69 -0.56 -2.36
N GLU A 109 16.31 -1.70 -2.04
CA GLU A 109 15.75 -3.02 -2.37
C GLU A 109 14.41 -3.24 -1.66
N ARG A 110 13.38 -3.58 -2.42
CA ARG A 110 12.07 -3.98 -1.92
C ARG A 110 11.89 -5.48 -2.13
N THR A 111 11.09 -6.09 -1.29
CA THR A 111 10.56 -7.44 -1.51
C THR A 111 9.05 -7.35 -1.67
N TYR A 112 8.47 -8.27 -2.42
CA TYR A 112 7.02 -8.41 -2.47
C TYR A 112 6.60 -9.86 -2.38
N GLN A 113 5.35 -10.06 -1.97
CA GLN A 113 4.68 -11.35 -2.05
C GLN A 113 3.24 -11.15 -2.49
N ARG A 114 2.78 -12.00 -3.41
CA ARG A 114 1.39 -12.02 -3.87
C ARG A 114 0.57 -12.99 -3.05
N PHE A 115 -0.65 -12.56 -2.80
CA PHE A 115 -1.71 -13.32 -2.17
C PHE A 115 -2.84 -13.50 -3.18
N GLU A 116 -3.75 -14.43 -2.93
CA GLU A 116 -4.94 -14.69 -3.77
C GLU A 116 -5.67 -13.40 -4.16
N ARG A 117 -5.57 -12.44 -3.26
CA ARG A 117 -6.38 -11.25 -3.21
C ARG A 117 -5.54 -10.05 -2.79
N GLY A 118 -4.28 -9.98 -3.20
CA GLY A 118 -3.46 -8.82 -2.87
C GLY A 118 -1.98 -9.01 -3.16
N ILE A 119 -1.21 -7.99 -2.86
CA ILE A 119 0.26 -8.03 -2.88
C ILE A 119 0.75 -7.16 -1.74
N VAL A 120 1.78 -7.60 -1.03
CA VAL A 120 2.40 -6.78 0.01
C VAL A 120 3.82 -6.50 -0.45
N TYR A 121 4.18 -5.22 -0.51
CA TYR A 121 5.55 -4.79 -0.75
C TYR A 121 6.14 -4.34 0.58
N ALA A 122 7.34 -4.82 0.90
CA ALA A 122 8.09 -4.44 2.08
C ALA A 122 9.48 -3.92 1.67
N GLY A 123 9.84 -2.75 2.19
CA GLY A 123 11.17 -2.16 2.10
C GLY A 123 11.69 -1.73 3.48
N PRO A 124 12.86 -1.07 3.55
CA PRO A 124 13.53 -0.74 4.82
C PRO A 124 12.73 0.22 5.72
N LEU A 125 11.83 1.02 5.13
CA LEU A 125 11.11 2.10 5.83
C LEU A 125 9.58 1.92 5.82
N THR A 126 9.03 1.13 4.89
CA THR A 126 7.57 0.97 4.71
C THR A 126 7.23 -0.46 4.26
N ALA A 127 6.14 -1.01 4.82
CA ALA A 127 5.39 -2.08 4.18
C ALA A 127 4.06 -1.49 3.75
N THR A 128 3.70 -1.67 2.48
CA THR A 128 2.46 -1.10 1.94
C THR A 128 1.62 -2.21 1.34
N THR A 129 0.38 -2.25 1.81
CA THR A 129 -0.57 -3.31 1.51
C THR A 129 -1.39 -2.97 0.29
N PHE A 130 -1.53 -3.94 -0.61
CA PHE A 130 -2.54 -3.95 -1.66
C PHE A 130 -3.61 -4.96 -1.30
N ASN A 131 -4.83 -4.49 -1.03
CA ASN A 131 -5.98 -5.38 -0.94
C ASN A 131 -6.44 -5.85 -2.34
N SER A 132 -7.34 -6.82 -2.40
CA SER A 132 -7.91 -7.46 -3.60
C SER A 132 -8.84 -6.58 -4.41
N SER A 133 -8.74 -5.28 -4.19
CA SER A 133 -9.59 -4.31 -4.81
C SER A 133 -9.31 -4.22 -6.30
N ALA A 134 -10.25 -3.57 -6.99
CA ALA A 134 -10.06 -3.22 -8.37
C ALA A 134 -8.80 -2.36 -8.57
N ILE A 135 -8.35 -1.62 -7.54
CA ILE A 135 -7.10 -0.84 -7.52
C ILE A 135 -5.87 -1.74 -7.68
N ALA A 136 -5.77 -2.84 -6.94
CA ALA A 136 -4.62 -3.74 -7.08
C ALA A 136 -4.58 -4.41 -8.47
N ARG A 137 -5.74 -4.80 -9.02
CA ARG A 137 -5.82 -5.33 -10.39
C ARG A 137 -5.40 -4.28 -11.41
N PHE A 138 -5.81 -3.03 -11.22
CA PHE A 138 -5.41 -1.90 -12.05
C PHE A 138 -3.89 -1.68 -12.00
N HIS A 139 -3.29 -1.67 -10.80
CA HIS A 139 -1.84 -1.48 -10.64
C HIS A 139 -1.03 -2.59 -11.31
N GLN A 140 -1.42 -3.85 -11.10
CA GLN A 140 -0.76 -4.99 -11.76
C GLN A 140 -0.87 -4.92 -13.28
N ALA A 141 -2.04 -4.58 -13.82
CA ALA A 141 -2.24 -4.41 -15.26
C ALA A 141 -1.41 -3.26 -15.86
N ASN A 142 -0.94 -2.33 -15.04
CA ASN A 142 -0.11 -1.18 -15.43
C ASN A 142 1.38 -1.35 -15.07
N GLY A 143 1.84 -2.58 -14.87
CA GLY A 143 3.26 -2.90 -14.68
C GLY A 143 3.73 -3.02 -13.22
N GLY A 144 2.82 -2.94 -12.25
CA GLY A 144 3.17 -3.10 -10.84
C GLY A 144 4.13 -2.01 -10.34
N GLY A 145 4.99 -2.34 -9.37
CA GLY A 145 5.96 -1.39 -8.79
C GLY A 145 6.94 -0.80 -9.80
N GLY A 146 7.28 -1.53 -10.86
CA GLY A 146 8.11 -1.05 -11.97
C GLY A 146 7.35 -0.28 -13.06
N GLY A 147 6.02 -0.15 -12.92
CA GLY A 147 5.16 0.60 -13.82
C GLY A 147 5.21 2.11 -13.56
N TRP A 148 4.50 2.88 -14.41
CA TRP A 148 4.52 4.34 -14.37
C TRP A 148 3.90 4.95 -13.10
N LEU A 149 3.01 4.21 -12.40
CA LEU A 149 2.47 4.59 -11.09
C LEU A 149 3.50 4.46 -9.96
N GLY A 150 4.52 3.62 -10.15
CA GLY A 150 5.47 3.25 -9.12
C GLY A 150 4.86 2.43 -7.98
N TYR A 151 5.54 2.45 -6.83
CA TYR A 151 5.11 1.75 -5.62
C TYR A 151 3.97 2.49 -4.92
N PRO A 152 3.12 1.77 -4.17
CA PRO A 152 2.09 2.42 -3.36
C PRO A 152 2.77 3.18 -2.20
N TRP A 153 2.21 4.33 -1.87
CA TRP A 153 2.68 5.13 -0.75
C TRP A 153 1.92 4.79 0.54
N LYS A 154 0.60 4.63 0.44
CA LYS A 154 -0.29 4.25 1.56
C LYS A 154 -1.16 3.05 1.18
N GLY A 155 -1.72 2.40 2.18
CA GLY A 155 -2.76 1.38 1.96
C GLY A 155 -4.02 1.97 1.35
N GLU A 156 -4.85 1.12 0.77
CA GLU A 156 -6.14 1.51 0.22
C GLU A 156 -7.10 2.06 1.30
N ILE A 157 -7.73 3.19 1.01
CA ILE A 157 -8.65 3.90 1.89
C ILE A 157 -10.06 3.79 1.31
N ARG A 158 -11.03 3.39 2.15
CA ARG A 158 -12.46 3.40 1.81
C ARG A 158 -13.07 4.74 2.23
N GLU A 159 -13.53 5.54 1.28
CA GLU A 159 -14.22 6.82 1.55
C GLU A 159 -15.74 6.69 1.59
N GLY A 160 -16.29 5.60 1.05
CA GLY A 160 -17.74 5.42 1.00
C GLY A 160 -18.18 4.01 0.62
N TYR A 161 -19.49 3.82 0.49
CA TYR A 161 -20.02 2.57 -0.08
C TYR A 161 -19.55 2.44 -1.52
N GLN A 162 -18.76 1.41 -1.82
CA GLN A 162 -18.16 1.17 -3.13
C GLN A 162 -17.17 2.24 -3.64
N HIS A 163 -16.58 3.04 -2.75
CA HIS A 163 -15.61 4.09 -3.10
C HIS A 163 -14.30 3.89 -2.34
N TRP A 164 -13.22 3.69 -3.10
CA TRP A 164 -11.89 3.48 -2.57
C TRP A 164 -10.84 4.27 -3.35
N TYR A 165 -9.77 4.68 -2.67
CA TYR A 165 -8.60 5.21 -3.35
C TYR A 165 -7.32 4.73 -2.70
N GLN A 166 -6.22 4.81 -3.44
CA GLN A 166 -4.89 4.53 -2.94
C GLN A 166 -3.88 5.49 -3.55
N GLU A 167 -2.97 5.96 -2.71
CA GLU A 167 -1.86 6.83 -3.08
C GLU A 167 -0.66 5.98 -3.54
N PHE A 168 -0.07 6.37 -4.67
CA PHE A 168 1.11 5.79 -5.29
C PHE A 168 2.20 6.86 -5.46
N ALA A 169 3.43 6.44 -5.75
CA ALA A 169 4.59 7.32 -5.87
C ALA A 169 4.38 8.49 -6.85
N THR A 170 3.62 8.29 -7.93
CA THR A 170 3.42 9.31 -8.98
C THR A 170 1.96 9.72 -9.19
N GLY A 171 1.04 9.25 -8.35
CA GLY A 171 -0.38 9.54 -8.52
C GLY A 171 -1.29 8.80 -7.57
N TYR A 172 -2.58 8.77 -7.88
CA TYR A 172 -3.61 8.08 -7.11
C TYR A 172 -4.38 7.15 -8.02
N VAL A 173 -4.82 6.02 -7.49
CA VAL A 173 -5.80 5.15 -8.16
C VAL A 173 -7.09 5.19 -7.37
N TYR A 174 -8.18 5.45 -8.05
CA TYR A 174 -9.53 5.49 -7.49
C TYR A 174 -10.36 4.34 -8.06
N SER A 175 -11.22 3.76 -7.24
CA SER A 175 -12.21 2.76 -7.64
C SER A 175 -13.58 3.17 -7.13
N SER A 176 -14.54 3.27 -8.06
CA SER A 176 -15.95 3.54 -7.81
C SER A 176 -16.85 2.66 -8.69
N PRO A 177 -18.19 2.73 -8.60
CA PRO A 177 -19.08 2.07 -9.55
C PRO A 177 -18.84 2.47 -11.02
N ALA A 178 -18.21 3.62 -11.29
CA ALA A 178 -17.84 4.05 -12.64
C ALA A 178 -16.62 3.30 -13.21
N GLY A 179 -15.86 2.59 -12.37
CA GLY A 179 -14.67 1.83 -12.75
C GLY A 179 -13.46 2.18 -11.88
N THR A 180 -12.28 1.79 -12.37
CA THR A 180 -11.00 2.05 -11.70
C THR A 180 -10.09 2.85 -12.61
N TYR A 181 -9.69 4.03 -12.14
CA TYR A 181 -8.93 5.00 -12.92
C TYR A 181 -7.85 5.64 -12.06
N ALA A 182 -6.72 5.93 -12.69
CA ALA A 182 -5.63 6.66 -12.07
C ALA A 182 -5.71 8.15 -12.41
N THR A 183 -5.32 9.00 -11.47
CA THR A 183 -5.00 10.40 -11.69
C THR A 183 -3.51 10.59 -11.43
N HIS A 184 -2.81 11.38 -12.26
CA HIS A 184 -1.39 11.69 -12.06
C HIS A 184 -0.98 13.07 -12.58
N GLY A 185 0.18 13.54 -12.15
CA GLY A 185 0.74 14.83 -12.54
C GLY A 185 -0.22 16.01 -12.31
N SER A 186 -0.35 16.88 -13.30
CA SER A 186 -1.13 18.12 -13.19
C SER A 186 -2.63 17.88 -12.95
N VAL A 187 -3.22 16.84 -13.57
CA VAL A 187 -4.62 16.47 -13.36
C VAL A 187 -4.85 16.07 -11.89
N GLN A 188 -3.96 15.24 -11.35
CA GLN A 188 -4.01 14.83 -9.95
C GLN A 188 -3.76 15.99 -8.99
N SER A 189 -2.86 16.91 -9.34
CA SER A 189 -2.59 18.09 -8.53
C SER A 189 -3.85 18.95 -8.35
N LEU A 190 -4.57 19.24 -9.45
CA LEU A 190 -5.84 19.98 -9.38
C LEU A 190 -6.95 19.17 -8.70
N HIS A 191 -7.04 17.87 -8.97
CA HIS A 191 -8.04 17.01 -8.31
C HIS A 191 -7.86 17.01 -6.80
N ASN A 192 -6.62 16.89 -6.31
CA ASN A 192 -6.30 16.96 -4.90
C ASN A 192 -6.57 18.34 -4.29
N SER A 193 -6.25 19.44 -4.98
CA SER A 193 -6.57 20.79 -4.48
C SER A 193 -8.08 21.02 -4.38
N LEU A 194 -8.86 20.30 -5.18
CA LEU A 194 -10.33 20.27 -5.13
C LEU A 194 -10.87 19.22 -4.16
N GLY A 195 -10.05 18.65 -3.26
CA GLY A 195 -10.50 17.72 -2.22
C GLY A 195 -10.58 16.25 -2.63
N GLY A 196 -10.03 15.88 -3.79
CA GLY A 196 -9.95 14.48 -4.23
C GLY A 196 -11.32 13.84 -4.50
N GLY A 197 -11.41 12.52 -4.29
CA GLY A 197 -12.61 11.73 -4.58
C GLY A 197 -13.84 12.15 -3.79
N GLY A 198 -13.68 12.52 -2.51
CA GLY A 198 -14.74 13.10 -1.68
C GLY A 198 -15.06 14.57 -1.95
N GLY A 199 -14.33 15.22 -2.86
CA GLY A 199 -14.46 16.63 -3.18
C GLY A 199 -15.62 16.96 -4.15
N PRO A 200 -15.87 18.25 -4.42
CA PRO A 200 -16.93 18.74 -5.31
C PRO A 200 -16.96 18.13 -6.71
N ILE A 201 -15.83 17.66 -7.26
CA ILE A 201 -15.78 17.07 -8.61
C ILE A 201 -15.94 15.55 -8.63
N GLY A 202 -15.79 14.89 -7.47
CA GLY A 202 -15.98 13.46 -7.30
C GLY A 202 -14.82 12.58 -7.79
N TYR A 203 -15.13 11.29 -7.98
CA TYR A 203 -14.19 10.28 -8.46
C TYR A 203 -13.94 10.41 -9.96
N PRO A 204 -12.77 9.98 -10.47
CA PRO A 204 -12.55 9.85 -11.91
C PRO A 204 -13.47 8.79 -12.51
N THR A 205 -13.98 9.06 -13.71
CA THR A 205 -14.90 8.19 -14.46
C THR A 205 -14.31 7.74 -15.80
N GLY A 206 -13.10 8.21 -16.12
CA GLY A 206 -12.39 7.91 -17.35
C GLY A 206 -10.87 8.01 -17.16
N ARG A 207 -10.12 7.56 -18.17
CA ARG A 207 -8.65 7.65 -18.16
C ARG A 207 -8.19 9.09 -18.40
N ASP A 208 -7.04 9.46 -17.83
CA ASP A 208 -6.28 10.62 -18.31
C ASP A 208 -5.83 10.32 -19.75
N THR A 209 -6.27 11.14 -20.69
CA THR A 209 -6.04 10.95 -22.12
C THR A 209 -5.59 12.24 -22.78
N VAL A 210 -4.75 12.12 -23.80
CA VAL A 210 -4.35 13.25 -24.64
C VAL A 210 -5.37 13.44 -25.75
N GLN A 211 -5.79 14.68 -25.99
CA GLN A 211 -6.76 15.06 -27.02
C GLN A 211 -6.36 16.38 -27.69
N GLY A 212 -6.61 16.49 -29.00
CA GLY A 212 -6.38 17.73 -29.74
C GLY A 212 -4.89 18.08 -29.83
N HIS A 213 -4.56 19.35 -29.60
CA HIS A 213 -3.20 19.88 -29.60
C HIS A 213 -2.47 19.60 -28.27
N ASP A 214 -2.33 18.32 -27.91
CA ASP A 214 -1.64 17.83 -26.70
C ASP A 214 -2.30 18.17 -25.35
N TYR A 215 -3.58 18.52 -25.34
CA TYR A 215 -4.30 18.71 -24.09
C TYR A 215 -4.50 17.38 -23.38
N ARG A 216 -4.15 17.32 -22.10
CA ARG A 216 -4.57 16.20 -21.25
C ARG A 216 -5.97 16.48 -20.74
N PHE A 217 -6.85 15.50 -20.78
CA PHE A 217 -8.16 15.61 -20.15
C PHE A 217 -8.54 14.32 -19.43
N GLN A 218 -9.29 14.48 -18.37
CA GLN A 218 -9.86 13.38 -17.61
C GLN A 218 -11.27 13.73 -17.14
N THR A 219 -12.18 12.78 -17.27
CA THR A 219 -13.56 12.91 -16.81
C THR A 219 -13.69 12.47 -15.36
N PHE A 220 -14.51 13.19 -14.62
CA PHE A 220 -14.89 12.94 -13.23
C PHE A 220 -16.41 12.91 -13.13
N GLU A 221 -16.95 12.43 -12.01
CA GLU A 221 -18.40 12.31 -11.80
C GLU A 221 -19.15 13.64 -12.03
N ARG A 222 -18.55 14.76 -11.61
CA ARG A 222 -19.20 16.08 -11.64
C ARG A 222 -18.43 17.14 -12.41
N ALA A 223 -17.30 16.78 -13.04
CA ALA A 223 -16.49 17.69 -13.82
C ALA A 223 -15.69 17.00 -14.93
N ILE A 224 -15.06 17.80 -15.79
CA ILE A 224 -13.97 17.38 -16.66
C ILE A 224 -12.79 18.30 -16.32
N ILE A 225 -11.62 17.72 -16.03
CA ILE A 225 -10.39 18.50 -15.94
C ILE A 225 -9.73 18.50 -17.30
N TYR A 226 -9.40 19.70 -17.80
CA TYR A 226 -8.56 19.89 -18.96
C TYR A 226 -7.25 20.54 -18.50
N CYS A 227 -6.12 19.99 -18.92
CA CYS A 227 -4.81 20.53 -18.68
C CYS A 227 -4.18 20.90 -20.01
N LEU A 228 -3.79 22.17 -20.11
CA LEU A 228 -3.02 22.68 -21.22
C LEU A 228 -1.66 21.97 -21.29
N PRO A 229 -1.11 21.75 -22.50
CA PRO A 229 0.30 21.41 -22.63
C PRO A 229 1.11 22.58 -22.05
N SER A 230 1.74 22.38 -20.89
CA SER A 230 2.48 23.46 -20.27
C SER A 230 3.88 23.59 -20.87
N ALA A 231 4.26 24.79 -21.30
CA ALA A 231 5.65 25.15 -21.56
C ALA A 231 6.48 25.28 -20.26
N TYR A 232 5.81 25.35 -19.10
CA TYR A 232 6.39 25.51 -17.77
C TYR A 232 5.96 24.37 -16.84
N PRO A 233 6.83 23.38 -16.58
CA PRO A 233 6.50 22.20 -15.77
C PRO A 233 5.91 22.51 -14.38
N ASP A 234 6.23 23.70 -13.85
CA ASP A 234 5.95 24.09 -12.46
C ASP A 234 4.62 24.85 -12.29
N VAL A 235 3.95 25.21 -13.39
CA VAL A 235 2.67 25.93 -13.37
C VAL A 235 1.63 25.11 -14.15
N PRO A 236 0.97 24.14 -13.52
CA PRO A 236 -0.06 23.36 -14.17
C PRO A 236 -1.26 24.25 -14.49
N GLN A 237 -1.44 24.62 -15.76
CA GLN A 237 -2.66 25.26 -16.24
C GLN A 237 -3.73 24.19 -16.51
N CYS A 238 -4.24 23.64 -15.42
CA CYS A 238 -5.42 22.78 -15.46
C CYS A 238 -6.63 23.57 -15.01
N SER A 239 -7.77 23.35 -15.67
CA SER A 239 -9.04 23.92 -15.26
C SER A 239 -10.14 22.88 -15.27
N ALA A 240 -10.93 22.89 -14.21
CA ALA A 240 -12.11 22.06 -14.08
C ALA A 240 -13.32 22.75 -14.74
N VAL A 241 -14.06 21.99 -15.54
CA VAL A 241 -15.34 22.40 -16.11
C VAL A 241 -16.42 21.53 -15.45
N SER A 242 -17.26 22.13 -14.62
CA SER A 242 -18.26 21.45 -13.79
C SER A 242 -19.67 22.05 -13.91
N GLY A 243 -20.66 21.35 -13.36
CA GLY A 243 -22.05 21.83 -13.26
C GLY A 243 -22.71 22.16 -14.60
N ALA A 244 -23.61 23.15 -14.61
CA ALA A 244 -24.31 23.56 -15.82
C ALA A 244 -23.37 24.16 -16.90
N ILE A 245 -22.21 24.70 -16.50
CA ILE A 245 -21.17 25.13 -17.46
C ILE A 245 -20.62 23.91 -18.21
N ARG A 246 -20.33 22.80 -17.52
CA ARG A 246 -19.93 21.52 -18.14
C ARG A 246 -21.00 21.00 -19.08
N ASP A 247 -22.25 21.02 -18.66
CA ASP A 247 -23.35 20.49 -19.47
C ASP A 247 -23.49 21.30 -20.77
N ALA A 248 -23.40 22.63 -20.70
CA ALA A 248 -23.40 23.52 -21.85
C ALA A 248 -22.16 23.35 -22.74
N HIS A 249 -20.97 23.19 -22.14
CA HIS A 249 -19.72 22.95 -22.86
C HIS A 249 -19.77 21.64 -23.64
N ASN A 250 -20.24 20.56 -23.00
CA ASN A 250 -20.43 19.25 -23.63
C ASN A 250 -21.47 19.31 -24.76
N ALA A 251 -22.59 20.02 -24.56
CA ALA A 251 -23.60 20.23 -25.61
C ALA A 251 -23.06 20.99 -26.82
N ASN A 252 -21.97 21.75 -26.67
CA ASN A 252 -21.27 22.45 -27.74
C ASN A 252 -20.03 21.69 -28.27
N GLY A 253 -19.92 20.40 -27.98
CA GLY A 253 -18.86 19.51 -28.49
C GLY A 253 -17.61 19.41 -27.61
N GLY A 254 -17.66 19.89 -26.36
CA GLY A 254 -16.58 19.79 -25.39
C GLY A 254 -15.31 20.54 -25.84
N GLY A 255 -14.14 20.08 -25.38
CA GLY A 255 -12.84 20.72 -25.66
C GLY A 255 -12.53 20.88 -27.15
N THR A 256 -12.97 19.94 -27.99
CA THR A 256 -12.82 20.00 -29.45
C THR A 256 -13.96 20.74 -30.17
N GLY A 257 -14.96 21.21 -29.41
CA GLY A 257 -16.21 21.77 -29.92
C GLY A 257 -16.12 23.23 -30.35
N SER A 258 -17.25 23.94 -30.41
CA SER A 258 -17.28 25.33 -30.90
C SER A 258 -16.65 26.36 -29.94
N LEU A 259 -16.50 26.02 -28.67
CA LEU A 259 -15.93 26.91 -27.64
C LEU A 259 -14.44 26.64 -27.37
N GLY A 260 -13.98 25.42 -27.64
CA GLY A 260 -12.61 25.00 -27.36
C GLY A 260 -12.38 24.60 -25.90
N TYR A 261 -11.12 24.55 -25.51
CA TYR A 261 -10.68 24.21 -24.15
C TYR A 261 -10.87 25.39 -23.16
N PRO A 262 -11.02 25.14 -21.85
CA PRO A 262 -11.08 26.20 -20.85
C PRO A 262 -9.72 26.92 -20.77
N LYS A 263 -9.77 28.24 -20.58
CA LYS A 263 -8.56 29.08 -20.39
C LYS A 263 -8.33 29.46 -18.93
N GLN A 264 -9.33 29.29 -18.08
CA GLN A 264 -9.25 29.55 -16.64
C GLN A 264 -10.36 28.82 -15.89
N ASP A 265 -10.26 28.86 -14.57
CA ASP A 265 -11.24 28.27 -13.67
C ASP A 265 -12.57 29.02 -13.69
N GLN A 266 -13.62 28.34 -13.24
CA GLN A 266 -14.93 28.96 -13.05
C GLN A 266 -14.85 30.05 -11.99
N ALA A 267 -15.43 31.21 -12.29
CA ALA A 267 -15.52 32.33 -11.36
C ALA A 267 -16.97 32.70 -11.09
N TYR A 268 -17.24 33.05 -9.84
CA TYR A 268 -18.50 33.66 -9.44
C TYR A 268 -18.45 35.16 -9.76
N VAL A 269 -19.41 35.65 -10.57
CA VAL A 269 -19.43 37.04 -11.05
C VAL A 269 -20.59 37.86 -10.45
N GLY A 270 -21.26 37.35 -9.42
CA GLY A 270 -22.34 38.02 -8.70
C GLY A 270 -23.74 37.60 -9.15
N ASN A 271 -24.76 37.91 -8.32
CA ASN A 271 -26.17 37.63 -8.58
C ASN A 271 -26.49 36.15 -8.94
N GLY A 272 -25.80 35.20 -8.30
CA GLY A 272 -25.98 33.77 -8.61
C GLY A 272 -25.38 33.34 -9.95
N THR A 273 -24.59 34.20 -10.60
CA THR A 273 -24.01 33.92 -11.91
C THR A 273 -22.59 33.38 -11.79
N TRP A 274 -22.38 32.23 -12.42
CA TRP A 274 -21.08 31.61 -12.62
C TRP A 274 -20.64 31.79 -14.06
N TRP A 275 -19.33 31.90 -14.27
CA TRP A 275 -18.75 32.14 -15.58
C TRP A 275 -17.48 31.33 -15.79
N GLN A 276 -17.22 30.94 -17.03
CA GLN A 276 -15.94 30.37 -17.44
C GLN A 276 -15.56 30.82 -18.85
N LEU A 277 -14.27 31.13 -19.03
CA LEU A 277 -13.69 31.48 -20.33
C LEU A 277 -13.11 30.24 -21.01
N PHE A 278 -13.39 30.14 -22.30
CA PHE A 278 -12.87 29.13 -23.21
C PHE A 278 -12.08 29.81 -24.34
N GLU A 279 -11.37 29.02 -25.15
CA GLU A 279 -10.54 29.54 -26.26
C GLU A 279 -11.29 30.47 -27.22
N ARG A 280 -12.55 30.16 -27.50
CA ARG A 280 -13.37 30.84 -28.52
C ARG A 280 -14.73 31.31 -27.98
N GLY A 281 -14.77 31.67 -26.71
CA GLY A 281 -16.00 32.17 -26.11
C GLY A 281 -16.06 32.03 -24.60
N SER A 282 -17.22 32.32 -24.03
CA SER A 282 -17.48 32.15 -22.61
C SER A 282 -18.85 31.54 -22.36
N ILE A 283 -18.98 30.85 -21.23
CA ILE A 283 -20.28 30.37 -20.73
C ILE A 283 -20.58 31.09 -19.43
N TYR A 284 -21.77 31.67 -19.35
CA TYR A 284 -22.38 32.20 -18.14
C TYR A 284 -23.57 31.34 -17.75
N VAL A 285 -23.71 31.02 -16.47
CA VAL A 285 -24.85 30.29 -15.92
C VAL A 285 -25.40 31.08 -14.75
N SER A 286 -26.70 31.35 -14.78
CA SER A 286 -27.43 31.95 -13.66
C SER A 286 -28.75 31.18 -13.43
N ALA A 287 -29.55 31.64 -12.47
CA ALA A 287 -30.90 31.12 -12.25
C ALA A 287 -31.83 31.28 -13.48
N THR A 288 -31.53 32.23 -14.38
CA THR A 288 -32.35 32.47 -15.58
C THR A 288 -31.93 31.65 -16.78
N GLY A 289 -30.80 30.93 -16.72
CA GLY A 289 -30.36 29.99 -17.73
C GLY A 289 -28.88 30.10 -18.10
N VAL A 290 -28.55 29.54 -19.26
CA VAL A 290 -27.19 29.51 -19.81
C VAL A 290 -27.07 30.53 -20.93
N THR A 291 -26.04 31.38 -20.88
CA THR A 291 -25.67 32.32 -21.96
C THR A 291 -24.28 31.98 -22.46
N ILE A 292 -24.12 31.88 -23.78
CA ILE A 292 -22.84 31.62 -24.43
C ILE A 292 -22.44 32.83 -25.26
N THR A 293 -21.23 33.34 -25.05
CA THR A 293 -20.61 34.36 -25.92
C THR A 293 -19.56 33.70 -26.80
N ARG A 294 -19.39 34.20 -28.03
CA ARG A 294 -18.40 33.73 -29.00
C ARG A 294 -17.61 34.91 -29.52
#